data_AF-A0A1S4AFB6-F1
#
_entry.id   AF-A0A1S4AFB6-F1
#
_cell.length_a   1.000
_cell.length_b   1.000
_cell.length_c   1.000
_cell.angle_alpha   90.00
_cell.angle_beta   90.00
_cell.angle_gamma   90.00
#
_symmetry.space_group_name_H-M   'P 1'
#
loop_
_entity.id
_entity.type
_entity.pdbx_description
1 polymer ?
#
loop_
_entity_poly.entity_id
_entity_poly.type
_entity_poly.pdbx_seq_one_letter_code
_entity_poly.pdbx_strand_id
1 'polypeptide(L)'
;MLQRNRMCISMELVTAVLGDHGQRPQDDYAVVTAVTELGNGKPKFYSTPDVIAFCREWRLPTNHVWLFSTRKSVTSFFLVFDALCEEGTATPVCQALEEVADISVPGIILYLCWWEVADF
;
A
#
# COMPACT_ATOMS: atom_id res chain seq x y z
N MET A 1 -3.03 -24.03 -1.88
CA MET A 1 -4.30 -23.29 -1.75
C MET A 1 -4.47 -22.29 -2.89
N LEU A 2 -3.47 -21.45 -3.19
CA LEU A 2 -3.49 -20.46 -4.28
C LEU A 2 -3.96 -20.99 -5.63
N GLN A 3 -3.32 -22.04 -6.16
CA GLN A 3 -3.73 -22.65 -7.43
C GLN A 3 -5.13 -23.30 -7.37
N ARG A 4 -5.49 -23.91 -6.23
CA ARG A 4 -6.83 -24.52 -6.03
C ARG A 4 -7.94 -23.47 -6.02
N ASN A 5 -7.67 -22.32 -5.39
CA ASN A 5 -8.61 -21.19 -5.32
C ASN A 5 -8.48 -20.27 -6.53
N ARG A 6 -7.59 -20.59 -7.49
CA ARG A 6 -7.29 -19.78 -8.68
C ARG A 6 -7.01 -18.32 -8.30
N MET A 7 -6.17 -18.11 -7.29
CA MET A 7 -5.80 -16.78 -6.82
C MET A 7 -4.52 -16.28 -7.47
N CYS A 8 -4.50 -14.99 -7.79
CA CYS A 8 -3.32 -14.23 -8.18
C CYS A 8 -2.96 -13.28 -7.04
N ILE A 9 -1.67 -13.18 -6.70
CA ILE A 9 -1.16 -12.18 -5.78
C ILE A 9 -0.24 -11.28 -6.59
N SER A 10 -0.60 -10.01 -6.71
CA SER A 10 0.25 -8.98 -7.28
C SER A 10 1.15 -8.45 -6.18
N MET A 11 2.43 -8.35 -6.50
CA MET A 11 3.44 -7.81 -5.59
C MET A 11 4.30 -6.80 -6.34
N GLU A 12 4.70 -5.75 -5.63
CA GLU A 12 5.77 -4.88 -6.05
C GLU A 12 7.09 -5.43 -5.48
N LEU A 13 8.07 -5.64 -6.37
CA LEU A 13 9.42 -6.02 -5.99
C LEU A 13 10.25 -4.76 -5.81
N VAL A 14 10.82 -4.60 -4.63
CA VAL A 14 11.64 -3.47 -4.24
C VAL A 14 13.02 -4.02 -3.96
N THR A 15 14.04 -3.44 -4.59
CA THR A 15 15.37 -4.03 -4.57
C THR A 15 16.46 -3.00 -4.38
N ALA A 16 17.49 -3.40 -3.63
CA ALA A 16 18.68 -2.61 -3.35
C ALA A 16 19.64 -2.55 -4.55
N VAL A 17 19.43 -3.37 -5.58
CA VAL A 17 20.37 -3.52 -6.71
C VAL A 17 19.77 -3.14 -8.07
N LEU A 18 18.45 -3.09 -8.23
CA LEU A 18 17.81 -2.75 -9.51
C LEU A 18 16.84 -1.57 -9.40
N GLY A 19 17.09 -0.52 -10.19
CA GLY A 19 16.17 0.61 -10.34
C GLY A 19 16.49 1.83 -9.45
N ASP A 20 16.20 3.00 -10.00
CA ASP A 20 16.21 4.29 -9.30
C ASP A 20 14.79 4.88 -9.39
N HIS A 21 13.86 4.28 -8.65
CA HIS A 21 12.45 4.72 -8.62
C HIS A 21 12.13 5.57 -7.37
N GLY A 22 13.13 5.93 -6.58
CA GLY A 22 12.99 6.66 -5.33
C GLY A 22 14.19 6.40 -4.43
N GLN A 23 13.98 6.41 -3.12
CA GLN A 23 15.02 6.00 -2.18
C GLN A 23 15.34 4.50 -2.34
N ARG A 24 16.63 4.18 -2.43
CA ARG A 24 17.10 2.79 -2.50
C ARG A 24 16.93 2.09 -1.15
N PRO A 25 16.28 0.91 -1.10
CA PRO A 25 16.14 0.16 0.14
C PRO A 25 17.48 -0.45 0.58
N GLN A 26 17.55 -0.84 1.87
CA GLN A 26 18.71 -1.56 2.40
C GLN A 26 18.74 -3.03 1.95
N ASP A 27 17.57 -3.65 1.84
CA ASP A 27 17.38 -5.06 1.48
C ASP A 27 16.37 -5.20 0.34
N ASP A 28 16.40 -6.35 -0.33
CA ASP A 28 15.37 -6.73 -1.30
C ASP A 28 14.12 -7.26 -0.58
N TYR A 29 12.94 -6.81 -1.00
CA TYR A 29 11.68 -7.31 -0.49
C TYR A 29 10.56 -7.16 -1.52
N ALA A 30 9.49 -7.90 -1.31
CA ALA A 30 8.26 -7.74 -2.06
C ALA A 30 7.18 -7.20 -1.13
N VAL A 31 6.25 -6.41 -1.65
CA VAL A 31 5.04 -5.99 -0.92
C VAL A 31 3.81 -6.39 -1.73
N VAL A 32 2.80 -6.97 -1.08
CA VAL A 32 1.53 -7.30 -1.74
C VAL A 32 0.79 -6.00 -2.04
N THR A 33 0.41 -5.81 -3.31
CA THR A 33 -0.35 -4.65 -3.78
C THR A 33 -1.79 -5.00 -4.13
N ALA A 34 -2.05 -6.24 -4.56
CA ALA A 34 -3.41 -6.72 -4.80
C ALA A 34 -3.53 -8.24 -4.66
N VAL A 35 -4.74 -8.69 -4.32
CA VAL A 35 -5.13 -10.10 -4.35
C VAL A 35 -6.36 -10.23 -5.25
N THR A 36 -6.32 -11.19 -6.17
CA THR A 36 -7.38 -11.39 -7.15
C THR A 36 -7.78 -12.86 -7.24
N GLU A 37 -9.07 -13.13 -7.13
CA GLU A 37 -9.65 -14.44 -7.46
C GLU A 37 -9.95 -14.49 -8.96
N LEU A 38 -9.26 -15.35 -9.70
CA LEU A 38 -9.35 -15.42 -11.16
C LEU A 38 -10.56 -16.22 -11.66
N GLY A 39 -11.14 -17.10 -10.82
CA GLY A 39 -12.41 -17.80 -11.11
C GLY A 39 -12.55 -18.40 -12.52
N ASN A 40 -13.79 -18.56 -12.98
CA ASN A 40 -14.14 -18.92 -14.37
C ASN A 40 -14.85 -17.75 -15.10
N GLY A 41 -14.73 -16.54 -14.58
CA GLY A 41 -15.43 -15.35 -15.06
C GLY A 41 -14.58 -14.09 -14.86
N LYS A 42 -15.22 -12.94 -14.61
CA LYS A 42 -14.50 -11.69 -14.34
C LYS A 42 -13.68 -11.84 -13.05
N PRO A 43 -12.40 -11.45 -13.03
CA PRO A 43 -11.59 -11.50 -11.81
C PRO A 43 -12.20 -10.64 -10.70
N LYS A 44 -12.22 -11.17 -9.48
CA LYS A 44 -12.66 -10.43 -8.29
C LYS A 44 -11.42 -9.96 -7.52
N PHE A 45 -11.24 -8.65 -7.46
CA PHE A 45 -10.21 -8.02 -6.65
C PHE A 45 -10.67 -7.90 -5.21
N TYR A 46 -9.77 -8.15 -4.27
CA TYR A 46 -10.01 -7.98 -2.85
C TYR A 46 -10.14 -6.50 -2.52
N SER A 47 -11.02 -6.16 -1.58
CA SER A 47 -11.05 -4.81 -1.01
C SER A 47 -9.80 -4.58 -0.16
N THR A 48 -9.44 -3.33 0.14
CA THR A 48 -8.26 -3.02 1.00
C THR A 48 -8.31 -3.76 2.35
N PRO A 49 -9.43 -3.79 3.09
CA PRO A 49 -9.53 -4.60 4.31
C PRO A 49 -9.30 -6.10 4.08
N ASP A 50 -9.80 -6.65 2.97
CA ASP A 50 -9.60 -8.07 2.64
C ASP A 50 -8.15 -8.37 2.27
N VAL A 51 -7.45 -7.46 1.59
CA VAL A 51 -6.00 -7.58 1.32
C VAL A 51 -5.20 -7.55 2.63
N ILE A 52 -5.52 -6.62 3.55
CA ILE A 52 -4.88 -6.55 4.87
C ILE A 52 -5.11 -7.85 5.65
N ALA A 53 -6.36 -8.34 5.67
CA ALA A 53 -6.71 -9.58 6.36
C ALA A 53 -5.95 -10.78 5.77
N PHE A 54 -5.93 -10.90 4.44
CA PHE A 54 -5.17 -11.92 3.72
C PHE A 54 -3.68 -11.85 4.05
N CYS A 55 -3.06 -10.67 3.97
CA CYS A 55 -1.64 -10.52 4.26
C CYS A 55 -1.31 -10.89 5.72
N ARG A 56 -2.18 -10.53 6.67
CA ARG A 56 -2.01 -10.93 8.08
C ARG A 56 -2.13 -12.43 8.29
N GLU A 57 -3.13 -13.06 7.69
CA GLU A 57 -3.36 -14.51 7.77
C GLU A 57 -2.14 -15.28 7.25
N TRP A 58 -1.59 -14.84 6.12
CA TRP A 58 -0.49 -15.51 5.43
C TRP A 58 0.89 -14.97 5.78
N ARG A 59 0.97 -14.02 6.72
CA ARG A 59 2.20 -13.32 7.14
C ARG A 59 2.97 -12.73 5.95
N LEU A 60 2.24 -12.20 4.98
CA LEU A 60 2.80 -11.54 3.81
C LEU A 60 2.99 -10.04 4.07
N PRO A 61 4.05 -9.43 3.53
CA PRO A 61 4.27 -8.00 3.60
C PRO A 61 3.21 -7.23 2.81
N THR A 62 2.74 -6.12 3.37
CA THR A 62 1.76 -5.19 2.77
C THR A 62 2.16 -3.76 3.14
N ASN A 63 1.73 -2.79 2.33
CA ASN A 63 1.95 -1.37 2.56
C ASN A 63 1.25 -0.86 3.83
N HIS A 64 1.70 0.29 4.32
CA HIS A 64 0.94 1.10 5.27
C HIS A 64 -0.38 1.54 4.63
N VAL A 65 -1.46 1.53 5.41
CA VAL A 65 -2.79 1.93 4.94
C VAL A 65 -3.38 2.96 5.89
N TRP A 66 -3.74 4.11 5.34
CA TRP A 66 -4.50 5.17 6.02
C TRP A 66 -5.91 5.23 5.44
N LEU A 67 -6.92 5.27 6.32
CA LEU A 67 -8.32 5.39 5.93
C LEU A 67 -8.85 6.76 6.33
N PHE A 68 -9.47 7.42 5.36
CA PHE A 68 -10.11 8.73 5.49
C PHE A 68 -11.60 8.55 5.18
N SER A 69 -12.43 8.71 6.19
CA SER A 69 -13.87 8.44 6.17
C SER A 69 -14.71 9.72 6.13
N THR A 70 -14.11 10.87 6.45
CA THR A 70 -14.80 12.15 6.50
C THR A 70 -14.29 13.12 5.44
N ARG A 71 -15.18 13.97 4.91
CA ARG A 71 -14.78 15.06 4.00
C ARG A 71 -13.67 15.92 4.60
N LYS A 72 -13.72 16.19 5.92
CA LYS A 72 -12.70 16.95 6.64
C LYS A 72 -11.33 16.26 6.57
N SER A 73 -11.27 14.97 6.93
CA SER A 73 -10.02 14.19 6.90
C SER A 73 -9.41 14.10 5.49
N VAL A 74 -10.26 13.93 4.46
CA VAL A 74 -9.83 13.91 3.05
C VAL A 74 -9.28 15.27 2.61
N THR A 75 -9.93 16.36 2.98
CA THR A 75 -9.42 17.71 2.69
C THR A 75 -8.10 17.98 3.42
N SER A 76 -7.99 17.59 4.68
CA SER A 76 -6.73 17.69 5.44
C SER A 76 -5.61 16.88 4.80
N PHE A 77 -5.89 15.67 4.30
CA PHE A 77 -4.94 14.87 3.54
C PHE A 77 -4.37 15.64 2.34
N PHE A 78 -5.22 16.12 1.43
CA PHE A 78 -4.75 16.83 0.23
C PHE A 78 -3.97 18.10 0.58
N LEU A 79 -4.41 18.87 1.57
CA LEU A 79 -3.70 20.06 2.02
C LEU A 79 -2.29 19.75 2.54
N VAL A 80 -2.15 18.69 3.35
CA VAL A 80 -0.86 18.25 3.88
C VAL A 80 0.02 17.71 2.74
N PHE A 81 -0.54 16.85 1.89
CA PHE A 81 0.17 16.22 0.80
C PHE A 81 0.76 17.26 -0.17
N ASP A 82 -0.08 18.22 -0.61
CA ASP A 82 0.34 19.28 -1.52
C ASP A 82 1.37 20.22 -0.88
N ALA A 83 1.28 20.47 0.43
CA ALA A 83 2.21 21.36 1.13
C ALA A 83 3.59 20.74 1.33
N LEU A 84 3.68 19.41 1.46
CA LEU A 84 4.92 18.72 1.79
C LEU A 84 5.84 18.55 0.58
N CYS A 85 5.30 18.52 -0.65
CA CYS A 85 6.09 18.39 -1.90
C CYS A 85 7.21 17.34 -1.78
N GLU A 86 6.85 16.15 -1.28
CA GLU A 86 7.81 15.17 -0.78
C GLU A 86 8.81 14.72 -1.85
N GLU A 87 10.10 14.72 -1.49
CA GLU A 87 11.20 14.19 -2.29
C GLU A 87 12.04 13.23 -1.44
N GLY A 88 12.47 12.09 -2.00
CA GLY A 88 13.30 11.13 -1.28
C GLY A 88 12.51 10.19 -0.37
N THR A 89 12.66 10.32 0.95
CA THR A 89 12.02 9.41 1.93
C THR A 89 10.61 9.89 2.24
N ALA A 90 9.57 9.07 2.14
CA ALA A 90 8.20 9.50 2.45
C ALA A 90 7.91 9.72 3.96
N THR A 91 8.93 9.87 4.81
CA THR A 91 8.77 9.96 6.28
C THR A 91 7.95 11.16 6.74
N PRO A 92 8.20 12.41 6.26
CA PRO A 92 7.40 13.58 6.66
C PRO A 92 5.93 13.41 6.28
N VAL A 93 5.64 12.97 5.05
CA VAL A 93 4.29 12.63 4.61
C VAL A 93 3.70 11.52 5.49
N CYS A 94 4.36 10.39 5.71
CA CYS A 94 3.83 9.29 6.54
C CYS A 94 3.42 9.74 7.94
N GLN A 95 4.26 10.56 8.60
CA GLN A 95 3.96 11.11 9.93
C GLN A 95 2.73 12.01 9.89
N ALA A 96 2.65 12.90 8.91
CA ALA A 96 1.51 13.80 8.78
C ALA A 96 0.21 13.04 8.46
N LEU A 97 0.29 11.94 7.70
CA LEU A 97 -0.86 11.07 7.43
C LEU A 97 -1.36 10.34 8.67
N GLU A 98 -0.46 9.90 9.55
CA GLU A 98 -0.84 9.31 10.84
C GLU A 98 -1.65 10.28 11.69
N GLU A 99 -1.40 11.59 11.59
CA GLU A 99 -2.13 12.62 12.31
C GLU A 99 -3.52 12.94 11.71
N VAL A 100 -3.65 12.88 10.39
CA VAL A 100 -4.89 13.30 9.69
C VAL A 100 -5.85 12.16 9.37
N ALA A 101 -5.38 10.91 9.39
CA ALA A 101 -6.19 9.75 9.09
C ALA A 101 -7.16 9.40 10.23
N ASP A 102 -8.33 8.88 9.88
CA ASP A 102 -9.27 8.38 10.89
C ASP A 102 -8.80 7.01 11.44
N ILE A 103 -8.16 6.19 10.60
CA ILE A 103 -7.55 4.91 10.98
C ILE A 103 -6.20 4.77 10.26
N SER A 104 -5.16 4.40 11.00
CA SER A 104 -3.85 4.01 10.46
C SER A 104 -3.59 2.52 10.77
N VAL A 105 -3.24 1.76 9.74
CA VAL A 105 -2.84 0.36 9.85
C VAL A 105 -1.39 0.24 9.42
N PRO A 106 -0.45 -0.07 10.35
CA PRO A 106 0.93 -0.27 9.97
C PRO A 106 1.06 -1.53 9.12
N GLY A 107 1.88 -1.41 8.10
CA GLY A 107 2.32 -2.50 7.24
C GLY A 107 3.34 -3.36 7.97
N ILE A 108 3.58 -4.56 7.44
CA ILE A 108 4.57 -5.49 8.00
C ILE A 108 5.99 -5.12 7.54
N ILE A 109 6.12 -4.28 6.51
CA ILE A 109 7.38 -3.66 6.09
C ILE A 109 7.17 -2.14 6.10
N LEU A 110 7.93 -1.44 6.95
CA LEU A 110 7.82 -0.02 7.26
C LEU A 110 8.50 0.91 6.22
N TYR A 111 9.09 0.35 5.16
CA TYR A 111 10.04 1.11 4.34
C TYR A 111 9.44 1.81 3.11
N LEU A 112 8.15 1.65 2.79
CA LEU A 112 7.57 2.30 1.61
C LEU A 112 6.16 2.83 1.81
N CYS A 113 6.01 4.07 1.35
CA CYS A 113 4.75 4.67 0.97
C CYS A 113 4.84 4.89 -0.54
N TRP A 114 4.23 4.01 -1.34
CA TRP A 114 4.05 4.24 -2.78
C TRP A 114 2.64 4.75 -3.05
N TRP A 115 2.56 5.84 -3.81
CA TRP A 115 1.31 6.47 -4.24
C TRP A 115 0.98 6.01 -5.66
N GLU A 116 -0.05 5.19 -5.83
CA GLU A 116 -0.79 5.15 -7.10
C GLU A 116 -2.00 6.09 -6.95
N VAL A 117 -1.91 7.27 -7.57
CA VAL A 117 -3.13 8.00 -7.94
C VAL A 117 -3.75 7.20 -9.07
N ALA A 118 -4.68 6.31 -8.74
CA ALA A 118 -5.57 5.75 -9.74
C ALA A 118 -6.51 6.89 -10.18
N ASP A 119 -6.19 7.53 -11.30
CA ASP A 119 -7.17 8.31 -12.04
C ASP A 119 -8.37 7.39 -12.32
N PHE A 120 -9.54 7.75 -11.78
CA PHE A 120 -10.82 7.16 -12.14
C PHE A 120 -11.37 7.77 -13.43
#